data_AF-R7TLS7-F1
#
_entry.id   AF-R7TLS7-F1
#
_cell.length_a   1.000
_cell.length_b   1.000
_cell.length_c   1.000
_cell.angle_alpha   90.00
_cell.angle_beta   90.00
_cell.angle_gamma   90.00
#
_symmetry.space_group_name_H-M   'P 1'
#
loop_
_entity.id
_entity.type
_entity.pdbx_description
1 polymer ?
#
loop_
_entity_poly.entity_id
_entity_poly.type
_entity_poly.pdbx_seq_one_letter_code
_entity_poly.pdbx_strand_id
1 'polypeptide(L)'
;ALTPASFLERAARVHPERIAIIHGNQRISYQLYDERARRLASALVNRGLTRGDTVSVLLANTPAMLEAHFGVPMAGAVLNTLNTRLDADTIAFSIDHAETKVLIVDREFAAIAQEALKKCKAMPLVVDYLDPEFETLGEPIGTLTYECLLKEGCPDFAWSPPDDEWDAISLNYTSGTTGDPKGVVYHHRGAYLAALSNAMTADMAKSSVYLWTLPMFHCNGWCFPWTLVAVGGTQVCLRWVRAAAIYDAMAKHKVTHLCGAPIVMSIILGAAPEEKQSFDQKIKFMTAAAPPPEAVLQAMKANGFAVTHLYGLTESFGPAVVNEWKDEWDSLAPAEEAKMKSRQGVPYVTLGGLSV
;
A
#
# COMPACT_ATOMS: atom_id res chain seq x y z
N ALA A 1 -5.43 -20.01 11.88
CA ALA A 1 -4.32 -19.08 11.64
C ALA A 1 -4.84 -17.66 11.44
N LEU A 2 -4.15 -16.66 11.97
CA LEU A 2 -4.37 -15.26 11.64
C LEU A 2 -3.87 -14.96 10.23
N THR A 3 -4.68 -14.28 9.42
CA THR A 3 -4.30 -13.81 8.09
C THR A 3 -5.09 -12.57 7.71
N PRO A 4 -4.44 -11.49 7.21
CA PRO A 4 -5.17 -10.30 6.80
C PRO A 4 -6.03 -10.54 5.55
N ALA A 5 -5.79 -11.62 4.79
CA ALA A 5 -6.63 -12.00 3.65
C ALA A 5 -8.11 -12.21 4.06
N SER A 6 -8.34 -12.69 5.30
CA SER A 6 -9.69 -12.91 5.84
C SER A 6 -10.49 -11.63 6.04
N PHE A 7 -9.84 -10.46 6.10
CA PHE A 7 -10.54 -9.19 6.21
C PHE A 7 -11.40 -8.90 4.99
N LEU A 8 -10.95 -9.27 3.78
CA LEU A 8 -11.68 -8.99 2.54
C LEU A 8 -12.95 -9.82 2.43
N GLU A 9 -12.87 -11.12 2.69
CA GLU A 9 -14.04 -11.99 2.72
C GLU A 9 -15.08 -11.47 3.74
N ARG A 10 -14.63 -11.07 4.93
CA ARG A 10 -15.52 -10.48 5.93
C ARG A 10 -16.15 -9.18 5.43
N ALA A 11 -15.36 -8.28 4.85
CA ALA A 11 -15.84 -6.98 4.36
C ALA A 11 -16.84 -7.14 3.22
N ALA A 12 -16.59 -8.04 2.26
CA ALA A 12 -17.51 -8.36 1.17
C ALA A 12 -18.81 -8.98 1.68
N ARG A 13 -18.76 -9.86 2.69
CA ARG A 13 -19.96 -10.44 3.30
C ARG A 13 -20.80 -9.40 4.06
N VAL A 14 -20.16 -8.47 4.78
CA VAL A 14 -20.84 -7.53 5.67
C VAL A 14 -21.26 -6.24 4.96
N HIS A 15 -20.51 -5.82 3.94
CA HIS A 15 -20.69 -4.56 3.22
C HIS A 15 -20.51 -4.72 1.69
N PRO A 16 -21.23 -5.66 1.03
CA PRO A 16 -20.97 -6.04 -0.36
C PRO A 16 -20.98 -4.86 -1.34
N GLU A 17 -21.95 -3.96 -1.19
CA GLU A 17 -22.17 -2.82 -2.10
C GLU A 17 -21.36 -1.57 -1.73
N ARG A 18 -20.71 -1.53 -0.55
CA ARG A 18 -19.91 -0.37 -0.15
C ARG A 18 -18.70 -0.26 -1.07
N ILE A 19 -18.40 0.96 -1.49
CA ILE A 19 -17.22 1.25 -2.31
C ILE A 19 -15.95 1.01 -1.49
N ALA A 20 -15.16 0.03 -1.93
CA ALA A 20 -13.87 -0.32 -1.38
C ALA A 20 -12.75 0.47 -2.06
N ILE A 21 -12.82 0.65 -3.39
CA ILE A 21 -11.75 1.28 -4.17
C ILE A 21 -12.33 2.34 -5.11
N ILE A 22 -11.66 3.48 -5.18
CA ILE A 22 -11.91 4.58 -6.11
C ILE A 22 -10.61 4.81 -6.89
N HIS A 23 -10.68 4.80 -8.22
CA HIS A 23 -9.55 5.12 -9.10
C HIS A 23 -10.07 5.83 -10.34
N GLY A 24 -9.83 7.13 -10.45
CA GLY A 24 -10.47 7.97 -11.46
C GLY A 24 -12.01 7.85 -11.44
N ASN A 25 -12.59 7.36 -12.53
CA ASN A 25 -14.02 7.11 -12.64
C ASN A 25 -14.47 5.73 -12.11
N GLN A 26 -13.54 4.80 -11.88
CA GLN A 26 -13.88 3.48 -11.35
C GLN A 26 -14.39 3.55 -9.90
N ARG A 27 -15.42 2.76 -9.63
CA ARG A 27 -16.01 2.54 -8.31
C ARG A 27 -16.13 1.04 -8.10
N ILE A 28 -15.26 0.46 -7.29
CA ILE A 28 -15.22 -0.98 -7.03
C ILE A 28 -15.79 -1.21 -5.64
N SER A 29 -16.86 -1.99 -5.56
CA SER A 29 -17.47 -2.40 -4.30
C SER A 29 -16.63 -3.48 -3.59
N TYR A 30 -16.86 -3.73 -2.30
CA TYR A 30 -16.19 -4.82 -1.61
C TYR A 30 -16.48 -6.20 -2.20
N GLN A 31 -17.71 -6.43 -2.68
CA GLN A 31 -18.05 -7.67 -3.37
C GLN A 31 -17.19 -7.85 -4.63
N LEU A 32 -17.14 -6.84 -5.51
CA LEU A 32 -16.36 -6.92 -6.73
C LEU A 32 -14.85 -7.03 -6.43
N TYR A 33 -14.38 -6.38 -5.37
CA TYR A 33 -12.99 -6.47 -4.94
C TYR A 33 -12.62 -7.89 -4.47
N ASP A 34 -13.46 -8.54 -3.67
CA ASP A 34 -13.28 -9.94 -3.25
C ASP A 34 -13.34 -10.90 -4.45
N GLU A 35 -14.33 -10.75 -5.33
CA GLU A 35 -14.44 -11.55 -6.56
C GLU A 35 -13.18 -11.44 -7.43
N ARG A 36 -12.63 -10.24 -7.61
CA ARG A 36 -11.41 -10.03 -8.41
C ARG A 36 -10.16 -10.60 -7.72
N ALA A 37 -10.04 -10.47 -6.40
CA ALA A 37 -8.96 -11.10 -5.65
C ALA A 37 -9.03 -12.65 -5.73
N ARG A 38 -10.23 -13.24 -5.62
CA ARG A 38 -10.45 -14.69 -5.77
C ARG A 38 -10.14 -15.18 -7.18
N ARG A 39 -10.51 -14.41 -8.20
CA ARG A 39 -10.12 -14.69 -9.59
C ARG A 39 -8.61 -14.71 -9.76
N LEU A 40 -7.91 -13.71 -9.24
CA LEU A 40 -6.44 -13.69 -9.28
C LEU A 40 -5.87 -14.94 -8.60
N ALA A 41 -6.35 -15.25 -7.39
CA ALA A 41 -5.89 -16.42 -6.64
C ALA A 41 -6.09 -17.73 -7.43
N SER A 42 -7.30 -17.95 -7.94
CA SER A 42 -7.66 -19.13 -8.72
C SER A 42 -6.84 -19.24 -10.00
N ALA A 43 -6.62 -18.14 -10.71
CA ALA A 43 -5.85 -18.14 -11.95
C ALA A 43 -4.37 -18.49 -11.69
N LEU A 44 -3.80 -17.98 -10.59
CA LEU A 44 -2.44 -18.33 -10.17
C LEU A 44 -2.31 -19.82 -9.81
N VAL A 45 -3.25 -20.37 -9.03
CA VAL A 45 -3.28 -21.81 -8.69
C VAL A 45 -3.45 -22.67 -9.95
N ASN A 46 -4.33 -22.29 -10.87
CA ASN A 46 -4.52 -23.00 -12.14
C ASN A 46 -3.27 -23.00 -13.03
N ARG A 47 -2.40 -22.00 -12.84
CA ARG A 47 -1.09 -21.89 -13.51
C ARG A 47 0.04 -22.59 -12.75
N GLY A 48 -0.30 -23.34 -11.70
CA GLY A 48 0.62 -24.21 -10.99
C GLY A 48 1.38 -23.55 -9.85
N LEU A 49 0.98 -22.34 -9.41
CA LEU A 49 1.57 -21.74 -8.21
C LEU A 49 1.13 -22.52 -6.98
N THR A 50 2.08 -22.67 -6.06
CA THR A 50 1.94 -23.41 -4.81
C THR A 50 2.37 -22.57 -3.62
N ARG A 51 2.19 -23.11 -2.41
CA ARG A 51 2.56 -22.43 -1.16
C ARG A 51 4.02 -22.00 -1.18
N GLY A 52 4.26 -20.70 -0.96
CA GLY A 52 5.61 -20.14 -0.91
C GLY A 52 6.18 -19.66 -2.26
N ASP A 53 5.52 -19.95 -3.40
CA ASP A 53 5.92 -19.37 -4.69
C ASP A 53 5.75 -17.85 -4.67
N THR A 54 6.69 -17.12 -5.30
CA THR A 54 6.66 -15.66 -5.30
C THR A 54 5.98 -15.09 -6.55
N VAL A 55 5.05 -14.16 -6.32
CA VAL A 55 4.49 -13.28 -7.36
C VAL A 55 5.03 -11.88 -7.13
N SER A 56 5.85 -11.40 -8.07
CA SER A 56 6.38 -10.05 -8.03
C SER A 56 5.46 -9.08 -8.77
N VAL A 57 5.30 -7.88 -8.24
CA VAL A 57 4.49 -6.82 -8.86
C VAL A 57 5.28 -5.52 -8.97
N LEU A 58 5.28 -4.94 -10.16
CA LEU A 58 5.83 -3.62 -10.46
C LEU A 58 4.66 -2.72 -10.89
N LEU A 59 3.91 -2.25 -9.89
CA LEU A 59 2.64 -1.53 -10.08
C LEU A 59 2.68 -0.16 -9.40
N ALA A 60 1.97 0.82 -9.98
CA ALA A 60 1.66 2.06 -9.30
C ALA A 60 0.58 1.82 -8.22
N ASN A 61 0.17 2.88 -7.50
CA ASN A 61 -0.96 2.80 -6.56
C ASN A 61 -2.28 2.69 -7.33
N THR A 62 -2.61 1.49 -7.81
CA THR A 62 -3.78 1.19 -8.64
C THR A 62 -4.62 0.05 -8.04
N PRO A 63 -5.86 -0.18 -8.50
CA PRO A 63 -6.68 -1.30 -8.05
C PRO A 63 -5.98 -2.66 -8.15
N ALA A 64 -5.21 -2.93 -9.21
CA ALA A 64 -4.49 -4.20 -9.37
C ALA A 64 -3.46 -4.46 -8.25
N MET A 65 -2.81 -3.41 -7.74
CA MET A 65 -1.92 -3.55 -6.59
C MET A 65 -2.69 -3.97 -5.34
N LEU A 66 -3.87 -3.38 -5.09
CA LEU A 66 -4.74 -3.78 -3.98
C LEU A 66 -5.23 -5.22 -4.13
N GLU A 67 -5.69 -5.60 -5.32
CA GLU A 67 -6.09 -6.97 -5.64
C GLU A 67 -4.96 -7.97 -5.40
N ALA A 68 -3.70 -7.62 -5.75
CA ALA A 68 -2.54 -8.47 -5.48
C ALA A 68 -2.27 -8.68 -3.98
N HIS A 69 -2.52 -7.69 -3.11
CA HIS A 69 -2.38 -7.81 -1.64
C HIS A 69 -3.32 -8.86 -1.01
N PHE A 70 -4.35 -9.31 -1.74
CA PHE A 70 -5.28 -10.33 -1.29
C PHE A 70 -5.22 -11.58 -2.15
N GLY A 71 -5.29 -11.45 -3.48
CA GLY A 71 -5.33 -12.58 -4.41
C GLY A 71 -4.06 -13.44 -4.38
N VAL A 72 -2.88 -12.83 -4.22
CA VAL A 72 -1.62 -13.61 -4.12
C VAL A 72 -1.59 -14.43 -2.82
N PRO A 73 -1.83 -13.84 -1.63
CA PRO A 73 -1.96 -14.61 -0.39
C PRO A 73 -3.09 -15.66 -0.40
N MET A 74 -4.23 -15.37 -1.06
CA MET A 74 -5.33 -16.33 -1.20
C MET A 74 -4.95 -17.55 -2.08
N ALA A 75 -3.95 -17.42 -2.95
CA ALA A 75 -3.36 -18.55 -3.67
C ALA A 75 -2.34 -19.35 -2.82
N GLY A 76 -2.04 -18.90 -1.59
CA GLY A 76 -0.94 -19.41 -0.76
C GLY A 76 0.46 -18.93 -1.20
N ALA A 77 0.52 -18.02 -2.18
CA ALA A 77 1.75 -17.46 -2.71
C ALA A 77 2.20 -16.22 -1.91
N VAL A 78 3.45 -15.81 -2.12
CA VAL A 78 4.09 -14.67 -1.46
C VAL A 78 4.08 -13.46 -2.39
N LEU A 79 3.52 -12.34 -1.94
CA LEU A 79 3.52 -11.09 -2.71
C LEU A 79 4.86 -10.36 -2.58
N ASN A 80 5.56 -10.12 -3.68
CA ASN A 80 6.77 -9.29 -3.71
C ASN A 80 6.50 -7.94 -4.39
N THR A 81 6.36 -6.87 -3.63
CA THR A 81 6.11 -5.54 -4.20
C THR A 81 7.41 -4.82 -4.55
N LEU A 82 7.67 -4.63 -5.84
CA LEU A 82 8.90 -4.01 -6.34
C LEU A 82 8.76 -2.49 -6.39
N ASN A 83 9.84 -1.80 -6.02
CA ASN A 83 9.90 -0.34 -6.06
C ASN A 83 10.08 0.16 -7.50
N THR A 84 9.10 0.94 -7.96
CA THR A 84 9.02 1.46 -9.34
C THR A 84 10.06 2.53 -9.67
N ARG A 85 10.89 2.92 -8.70
CA ARG A 85 11.95 3.94 -8.84
C ARG A 85 13.35 3.35 -8.91
N LEU A 86 13.49 2.03 -8.87
CA LEU A 86 14.77 1.35 -8.94
C LEU A 86 15.24 1.19 -10.39
N ASP A 87 16.55 1.03 -10.57
CA ASP A 87 17.14 0.70 -11.86
C ASP A 87 16.92 -0.78 -12.24
N ALA A 88 17.22 -1.10 -13.50
CA ALA A 88 17.02 -2.44 -14.05
C ALA A 88 17.88 -3.51 -13.36
N ASP A 89 19.10 -3.17 -12.91
CA ASP A 89 19.99 -4.11 -12.23
C ASP A 89 19.42 -4.53 -10.87
N THR A 90 18.94 -3.56 -10.09
CA THR A 90 18.35 -3.79 -8.78
C THR A 90 17.03 -4.53 -8.87
N ILE A 91 16.21 -4.22 -9.89
CA ILE A 91 14.97 -4.96 -10.17
C ILE A 91 15.30 -6.40 -10.57
N ALA A 92 16.27 -6.61 -11.47
CA ALA A 92 16.67 -7.95 -11.91
C ALA A 92 17.19 -8.80 -10.75
N PHE A 93 18.05 -8.22 -9.90
CA PHE A 93 18.50 -8.86 -8.66
C PHE A 93 17.32 -9.30 -7.79
N SER A 94 16.34 -8.41 -7.59
CA SER A 94 15.18 -8.70 -6.74
C SER A 94 14.30 -9.81 -7.33
N ILE A 95 14.14 -9.85 -8.66
CA ILE A 95 13.38 -10.88 -9.38
C ILE A 95 14.05 -12.25 -9.21
N ASP A 96 15.36 -12.32 -9.41
CA ASP A 96 16.16 -13.54 -9.29
C ASP A 96 16.23 -14.04 -7.85
N HIS A 97 16.55 -13.15 -6.90
CA HIS A 97 16.65 -13.50 -5.48
C HIS A 97 15.30 -13.95 -4.89
N ALA A 98 14.19 -13.40 -5.40
CA ALA A 98 12.85 -13.82 -5.00
C ALA A 98 12.37 -15.11 -5.71
N GLU A 99 13.14 -15.65 -6.65
CA GLU A 99 12.75 -16.78 -7.52
C GLU A 99 11.37 -16.57 -8.17
N THR A 100 11.13 -15.35 -8.64
CA THR A 100 9.82 -14.90 -9.12
C THR A 100 9.25 -15.86 -10.16
N LYS A 101 8.03 -16.37 -9.93
CA LYS A 101 7.29 -17.22 -10.87
C LYS A 101 6.39 -16.43 -11.81
N VAL A 102 5.80 -15.36 -11.30
CA VAL A 102 4.92 -14.46 -12.05
C VAL A 102 5.33 -13.03 -11.76
N LEU A 103 5.44 -12.20 -12.81
CA LEU A 103 5.71 -10.78 -12.71
C LEU A 103 4.54 -10.01 -13.32
N ILE A 104 3.78 -9.30 -12.48
CA ILE A 104 2.71 -8.40 -12.93
C ILE A 104 3.32 -7.00 -13.10
N VAL A 105 3.27 -6.46 -14.31
CA VAL A 105 3.94 -5.21 -14.69
C VAL A 105 2.94 -4.19 -15.18
N ASP A 106 2.92 -3.03 -14.55
CA ASP A 106 2.23 -1.87 -15.09
C ASP A 106 2.88 -1.44 -16.41
N ARG A 107 2.07 -1.19 -17.44
CA ARG A 107 2.57 -0.74 -18.75
C ARG A 107 3.39 0.55 -18.67
N GLU A 108 3.21 1.39 -17.64
CA GLU A 108 4.08 2.54 -17.39
C GLU A 108 5.56 2.14 -17.13
N PHE A 109 5.78 0.97 -16.52
CA PHE A 109 7.11 0.48 -16.14
C PHE A 109 7.60 -0.67 -17.04
N ALA A 110 6.92 -0.92 -18.16
CA ALA A 110 7.26 -2.01 -19.07
C ALA A 110 8.70 -1.92 -19.61
N ALA A 111 9.16 -0.72 -19.97
CA ALA A 111 10.53 -0.53 -20.48
C ALA A 111 11.60 -0.95 -19.47
N ILE A 112 11.50 -0.46 -18.21
CA ILE A 112 12.48 -0.80 -17.17
C ILE A 112 12.39 -2.28 -16.77
N ALA A 113 11.18 -2.85 -16.74
CA ALA A 113 10.99 -4.28 -16.50
C ALA A 113 11.60 -5.14 -17.61
N GLN A 114 11.47 -4.73 -18.87
CA GLN A 114 12.07 -5.44 -20.00
C GLN A 114 13.61 -5.41 -19.94
N GLU A 115 14.20 -4.28 -19.55
CA GLU A 115 15.64 -4.19 -19.31
C GLU A 115 16.09 -5.09 -18.16
N ALA A 116 15.34 -5.15 -17.06
CA ALA A 116 15.63 -6.05 -15.95
C ALA A 116 15.55 -7.52 -16.35
N LEU A 117 14.48 -7.92 -17.07
CA LEU A 117 14.27 -9.30 -17.51
C LEU A 117 15.39 -9.82 -18.42
N LYS A 118 16.03 -8.96 -19.23
CA LYS A 118 17.21 -9.33 -20.04
C LYS A 118 18.42 -9.72 -19.18
N LYS A 119 18.45 -9.30 -17.92
CA LYS A 119 19.53 -9.54 -16.96
C LYS A 119 19.21 -10.66 -15.97
N CYS A 120 17.94 -11.07 -15.88
CA CYS A 120 17.48 -12.11 -14.97
C CYS A 120 17.90 -13.50 -15.43
N LYS A 121 18.11 -14.40 -14.46
CA LYS A 121 18.16 -15.85 -14.68
C LYS A 121 16.77 -16.47 -14.57
N ALA A 122 15.92 -15.91 -13.73
CA ALA A 122 14.52 -16.30 -13.61
C ALA A 122 13.75 -15.92 -14.88
N MET A 123 12.82 -16.78 -15.27
CA MET A 123 11.96 -16.61 -16.44
C MET A 123 10.50 -16.58 -16.01
N PRO A 124 10.05 -15.54 -15.29
CA PRO A 124 8.68 -15.46 -14.80
C PRO A 124 7.68 -15.36 -15.95
N LEU A 125 6.45 -15.81 -15.72
CA LEU A 125 5.32 -15.41 -16.55
C LEU A 125 5.10 -13.90 -16.38
N VAL A 126 5.21 -13.15 -17.47
CA VAL A 126 4.96 -11.70 -17.47
C VAL A 126 3.49 -11.41 -17.77
N VAL A 127 2.86 -10.63 -16.90
CA VAL A 127 1.46 -10.23 -16.99
C VAL A 127 1.37 -8.71 -17.07
N ASP A 128 0.93 -8.18 -18.22
CA ASP A 128 0.82 -6.74 -18.44
C ASP A 128 -0.47 -6.17 -17.83
N TYR A 129 -0.33 -5.19 -16.94
CA TYR A 129 -1.42 -4.39 -16.43
C TYR A 129 -1.53 -3.08 -17.21
N LEU A 130 -2.64 -2.92 -17.94
CA LEU A 130 -3.06 -1.65 -18.51
C LEU A 130 -4.10 -1.02 -17.59
N ASP A 131 -3.82 0.19 -17.11
CA ASP A 131 -4.74 0.94 -16.28
C ASP A 131 -5.96 1.40 -17.09
N PRO A 132 -7.20 1.05 -16.70
CA PRO A 132 -8.38 1.41 -17.48
C PRO A 132 -8.64 2.91 -17.56
N GLU A 133 -8.08 3.72 -16.65
CA GLU A 133 -8.20 5.18 -16.69
C GLU A 133 -7.20 5.85 -17.65
N PHE A 134 -6.25 5.08 -18.20
CA PHE A 134 -5.15 5.62 -19.01
C PHE A 134 -4.96 4.77 -20.27
N GLU A 135 -5.47 5.27 -21.40
CA GLU A 135 -5.44 4.57 -22.69
C GLU A 135 -4.04 4.45 -23.29
N THR A 136 -3.14 5.40 -22.98
CA THR A 136 -1.79 5.48 -23.53
C THR A 136 -0.73 5.32 -22.45
N LEU A 137 -0.26 4.08 -22.28
CA LEU A 137 0.92 3.72 -21.48
C LEU A 137 1.95 2.99 -22.36
N GLY A 138 3.08 2.55 -21.79
CA GLY A 138 4.14 1.85 -22.53
C GLY A 138 3.67 0.57 -23.22
N GLU A 139 4.41 0.07 -24.19
CA GLU A 139 4.03 -1.16 -24.92
C GLU A 139 4.05 -2.40 -24.00
N PRO A 140 3.16 -3.39 -24.23
CA PRO A 140 3.17 -4.63 -23.47
C PRO A 140 4.47 -5.41 -23.72
N ILE A 141 4.95 -6.11 -22.69
CA ILE A 141 6.18 -6.90 -22.75
C ILE A 141 5.94 -8.40 -22.50
N GLY A 142 4.75 -8.76 -22.01
CA GLY A 142 4.28 -10.12 -21.88
C GLY A 142 3.31 -10.53 -22.98
N THR A 143 2.75 -11.73 -22.84
CA THR A 143 1.74 -12.29 -23.75
C THR A 143 0.35 -12.38 -23.13
N LEU A 144 0.24 -12.06 -21.83
CA LEU A 144 -0.98 -12.14 -21.04
C LEU A 144 -1.25 -10.79 -20.38
N THR A 145 -2.47 -10.27 -20.54
CA THR A 145 -2.88 -9.08 -19.79
C THR A 145 -3.48 -9.47 -18.46
N TYR A 146 -3.45 -8.55 -17.50
CA TYR A 146 -4.01 -8.75 -16.17
C TYR A 146 -5.51 -9.11 -16.21
N GLU A 147 -6.31 -8.41 -17.02
CA GLU A 147 -7.73 -8.73 -17.19
C GLU A 147 -7.97 -10.09 -17.87
N CYS A 148 -7.08 -10.54 -18.77
CA CYS A 148 -7.15 -11.89 -19.32
C CYS A 148 -6.82 -12.95 -18.26
N LEU A 149 -5.82 -12.72 -17.42
CA LEU A 149 -5.50 -13.59 -16.28
C LEU A 149 -6.71 -13.73 -15.34
N LEU A 150 -7.37 -12.62 -14.97
CA LEU A 150 -8.55 -12.67 -14.08
C LEU A 150 -9.73 -13.46 -14.69
N LYS A 151 -9.89 -13.44 -16.01
CA LYS A 151 -10.95 -14.20 -16.70
C LYS A 151 -10.75 -15.72 -16.62
N GLU A 152 -9.52 -16.18 -16.42
CA GLU A 152 -9.22 -17.61 -16.21
C GLU A 152 -9.57 -18.10 -14.81
N GLY A 153 -9.71 -17.17 -13.85
CA GLY A 153 -9.99 -17.49 -12.45
C GLY A 153 -11.48 -17.64 -12.14
N CYS A 154 -11.77 -18.43 -11.10
CA CYS A 154 -13.11 -18.58 -10.54
C CYS A 154 -13.44 -17.43 -9.56
N PRO A 155 -14.58 -16.72 -9.70
CA PRO A 155 -15.00 -15.70 -8.74
C PRO A 155 -15.31 -16.28 -7.35
N ASP A 156 -15.81 -17.51 -7.30
CA ASP A 156 -16.19 -18.22 -6.07
C ASP A 156 -15.07 -19.13 -5.56
N PHE A 157 -13.81 -18.84 -5.92
CA PHE A 157 -12.67 -19.67 -5.51
C PHE A 157 -12.61 -19.84 -4.00
N ALA A 158 -12.70 -21.10 -3.55
CA ALA A 158 -12.67 -21.47 -2.15
C ALA A 158 -11.20 -21.54 -1.67
N TRP A 159 -10.62 -20.38 -1.38
CA TRP A 159 -9.31 -20.30 -0.75
C TRP A 159 -9.37 -20.73 0.72
N SER A 160 -8.24 -21.19 1.26
CA SER A 160 -8.10 -21.56 2.68
C SER A 160 -7.08 -20.64 3.36
N PRO A 161 -7.28 -20.25 4.63
CA PRO A 161 -6.23 -19.62 5.44
C PRO A 161 -4.95 -20.47 5.46
N PRO A 162 -3.77 -19.87 5.73
CA PRO A 162 -2.55 -20.66 5.84
C PRO A 162 -2.65 -21.65 7.01
N ASP A 163 -2.01 -22.80 6.88
CA ASP A 163 -1.94 -23.80 7.96
C ASP A 163 -1.19 -23.24 9.17
N ASP A 164 -0.13 -22.46 8.90
CA ASP A 164 0.66 -21.75 9.90
C ASP A 164 0.63 -20.24 9.63
N GLU A 165 0.25 -19.44 10.63
CA GLU A 165 0.25 -17.98 10.52
C GLU A 165 1.66 -17.36 10.48
N TRP A 166 2.70 -18.17 10.69
CA TRP A 166 4.10 -17.80 10.47
C TRP A 166 4.55 -17.94 9.01
N ASP A 167 3.69 -18.48 8.14
CA ASP A 167 3.95 -18.51 6.71
C ASP A 167 4.14 -17.10 6.13
N ALA A 168 4.98 -17.02 5.10
CA ALA A 168 5.24 -15.80 4.38
C ALA A 168 3.98 -15.33 3.64
N ILE A 169 3.61 -14.06 3.84
CA ILE A 169 2.55 -13.39 3.10
C ILE A 169 3.11 -12.45 2.03
N SER A 170 4.25 -11.81 2.32
CA SER A 170 4.89 -10.88 1.40
C SER A 170 6.40 -10.83 1.58
N LEU A 171 7.09 -10.52 0.50
CA LEU A 171 8.51 -10.21 0.45
C LEU A 171 8.68 -8.73 0.09
N ASN A 172 9.65 -8.08 0.73
CA ASN A 172 9.98 -6.67 0.51
C ASN A 172 11.51 -6.57 0.37
N TYR A 173 12.01 -5.52 -0.28
CA TYR A 173 13.44 -5.25 -0.34
C TYR A 173 13.79 -3.90 0.29
N THR A 174 14.88 -3.87 1.05
CA THR A 174 15.46 -2.61 1.53
C THR A 174 16.33 -1.99 0.43
N SER A 175 16.45 -0.65 0.43
CA SER A 175 17.13 0.11 -0.63
C SER A 175 18.65 -0.07 -0.71
N GLY A 176 19.23 -1.02 0.02
CA GLY A 176 20.63 -1.45 -0.20
C GLY A 176 21.65 -0.32 -0.10
N THR A 177 21.61 0.53 0.93
CA THR A 177 22.56 1.65 1.10
C THR A 177 24.03 1.19 1.24
N THR A 178 24.25 -0.11 1.47
CA THR A 178 25.55 -0.79 1.52
C THR A 178 25.45 -2.17 0.87
N GLY A 179 25.60 -2.23 -0.46
CA GLY A 179 25.62 -3.47 -1.24
C GLY A 179 24.25 -3.92 -1.76
N ASP A 180 24.10 -5.22 -2.00
CA ASP A 180 22.89 -5.78 -2.60
C ASP A 180 21.65 -5.57 -1.70
N PRO A 181 20.45 -5.33 -2.28
CA PRO A 181 19.20 -5.25 -1.54
C PRO A 181 18.97 -6.47 -0.65
N LYS A 182 18.44 -6.26 0.56
CA LYS A 182 18.12 -7.35 1.49
C LYS A 182 16.63 -7.64 1.46
N GLY A 183 16.28 -8.92 1.27
CA GLY A 183 14.91 -9.41 1.35
C GLY A 183 14.40 -9.42 2.79
N VAL A 184 13.21 -8.86 3.00
CA VAL A 184 12.49 -8.83 4.27
C VAL A 184 11.17 -9.56 4.08
N VAL A 185 11.07 -10.73 4.71
CA VAL A 185 9.89 -11.59 4.63
C VAL A 185 8.93 -11.24 5.77
N TYR A 186 7.69 -10.94 5.41
CA TYR A 186 6.60 -10.75 6.35
C TYR A 186 5.80 -12.03 6.44
N HIS A 187 5.35 -12.35 7.65
CA HIS A 187 4.45 -13.46 7.88
C HIS A 187 3.00 -12.99 8.11
N HIS A 188 2.03 -13.88 7.88
CA HIS A 188 0.60 -13.56 7.97
C HIS A 188 0.19 -12.97 9.32
N ARG A 189 0.68 -13.55 10.44
CA ARG A 189 0.41 -13.05 11.80
C ARG A 189 0.88 -11.60 11.99
N GLY A 190 2.08 -11.27 11.53
CA GLY A 190 2.68 -9.94 11.69
C GLY A 190 1.92 -8.89 10.90
N ALA A 191 1.59 -9.19 9.64
CA ALA A 191 0.78 -8.32 8.80
C ALA A 191 -0.64 -8.12 9.36
N TYR A 192 -1.25 -9.17 9.91
CA TYR A 192 -2.55 -9.09 10.58
C TYR A 192 -2.52 -8.15 11.79
N LEU A 193 -1.53 -8.32 12.67
CA LEU A 193 -1.38 -7.48 13.87
C LEU A 193 -1.02 -6.04 13.51
N ALA A 194 -0.13 -5.83 12.54
CA ALA A 194 0.23 -4.51 12.03
C ALA A 194 -0.99 -3.77 11.48
N ALA A 195 -1.83 -4.45 10.69
CA ALA A 195 -3.06 -3.86 10.17
C ALA A 195 -4.03 -3.39 11.27
N LEU A 196 -4.23 -4.20 12.32
CA LEU A 196 -5.08 -3.80 13.46
C LEU A 196 -4.44 -2.68 14.28
N SER A 197 -3.13 -2.73 14.48
CA SER A 197 -2.39 -1.69 15.19
C SER A 197 -2.47 -0.36 14.47
N ASN A 198 -2.31 -0.37 13.14
CA ASN A 198 -2.48 0.81 12.30
C ASN A 198 -3.86 1.44 12.50
N ALA A 199 -4.93 0.64 12.44
CA ALA A 199 -6.29 1.15 12.61
C ALA A 199 -6.48 1.88 13.97
N MET A 200 -5.91 1.34 15.04
CA MET A 200 -5.96 1.97 16.37
C MET A 200 -5.08 3.22 16.44
N THR A 201 -3.83 3.13 16.03
CA THR A 201 -2.84 4.23 16.13
C THR A 201 -3.19 5.41 15.22
N ALA A 202 -3.75 5.15 14.05
CA ALA A 202 -4.25 6.19 13.16
C ALA A 202 -5.61 6.77 13.60
N ASP A 203 -6.25 6.17 14.62
CA ASP A 203 -7.63 6.43 15.03
C ASP A 203 -8.57 6.44 13.80
N MET A 204 -8.53 5.32 13.07
CA MET A 204 -9.34 5.12 11.87
C MET A 204 -10.74 4.68 12.28
N ALA A 205 -11.69 5.58 12.10
CA ALA A 205 -13.10 5.24 12.21
C ALA A 205 -13.50 4.20 11.15
N LYS A 206 -14.56 3.43 11.42
CA LYS A 206 -15.20 2.60 10.40
C LYS A 206 -15.55 3.45 9.19
N SER A 207 -15.38 2.91 8.00
CA SER A 207 -15.66 3.61 6.74
C SER A 207 -14.76 4.84 6.46
N SER A 208 -13.57 4.92 7.07
CA SER A 208 -12.59 5.97 6.75
C SER A 208 -12.26 5.99 5.25
N VAL A 209 -12.10 7.19 4.67
CA VAL A 209 -11.65 7.38 3.29
C VAL A 209 -10.16 7.72 3.28
N TYR A 210 -9.35 6.87 2.67
CA TYR A 210 -7.89 6.98 2.64
C TYR A 210 -7.38 7.28 1.23
N LEU A 211 -6.51 8.28 1.10
CA LEU A 211 -5.88 8.65 -0.16
C LEU A 211 -4.48 8.07 -0.28
N TRP A 212 -4.23 7.32 -1.36
CA TRP A 212 -2.96 6.66 -1.63
C TRP A 212 -1.89 7.61 -2.19
N THR A 213 -1.26 8.38 -1.29
CA THR A 213 -0.04 9.15 -1.58
C THR A 213 1.25 8.43 -1.17
N LEU A 214 1.16 7.46 -0.25
CA LEU A 214 2.23 6.53 0.10
C LEU A 214 2.30 5.42 -0.97
N PRO A 215 3.47 5.09 -1.53
CA PRO A 215 3.59 3.97 -2.46
C PRO A 215 3.27 2.63 -1.78
N MET A 216 2.37 1.84 -2.37
CA MET A 216 2.00 0.51 -1.86
C MET A 216 3.17 -0.48 -1.92
N PHE A 217 4.18 -0.26 -2.75
CA PHE A 217 5.39 -1.09 -2.74
C PHE A 217 6.28 -0.84 -1.51
N HIS A 218 6.07 0.26 -0.78
CA HIS A 218 6.90 0.60 0.37
C HIS A 218 6.34 -0.08 1.62
N CYS A 219 6.92 -1.23 1.99
CA CYS A 219 6.48 -2.06 3.12
C CYS A 219 5.00 -2.48 2.98
N ASN A 220 4.56 -2.90 1.78
CA ASN A 220 3.14 -3.16 1.46
C ASN A 220 2.23 -1.97 1.83
N GLY A 221 2.69 -0.74 1.55
CA GLY A 221 2.02 0.50 1.91
C GLY A 221 1.82 0.65 3.41
N TRP A 222 2.84 0.26 4.20
CA TRP A 222 2.79 0.19 5.67
C TRP A 222 1.66 -0.70 6.20
N CYS A 223 1.32 -1.77 5.49
CA CYS A 223 0.19 -2.66 5.78
C CYS A 223 -1.21 -2.00 5.68
N PHE A 224 -1.33 -0.75 5.21
CA PHE A 224 -2.63 -0.10 5.03
C PHE A 224 -3.58 -0.76 4.02
N PRO A 225 -3.14 -1.47 2.95
CA PRO A 225 -4.07 -2.20 2.09
C PRO A 225 -4.92 -3.20 2.89
N TRP A 226 -4.33 -3.83 3.91
CA TRP A 226 -5.03 -4.71 4.83
C TRP A 226 -5.79 -3.94 5.91
N THR A 227 -5.21 -2.88 6.50
CA THR A 227 -5.85 -2.03 7.51
C THR A 227 -7.20 -1.50 7.04
N LEU A 228 -7.25 -0.94 5.82
CA LEU A 228 -8.46 -0.29 5.30
C LEU A 228 -9.60 -1.27 5.07
N VAL A 229 -9.28 -2.50 4.66
CA VAL A 229 -10.27 -3.56 4.54
C VAL A 229 -10.76 -4.01 5.92
N ALA A 230 -9.88 -4.09 6.93
CA ALA A 230 -10.28 -4.43 8.30
C ALA A 230 -11.30 -3.45 8.89
N VAL A 231 -11.18 -2.15 8.60
CA VAL A 231 -12.11 -1.10 9.05
C VAL A 231 -13.29 -0.83 8.08
N GLY A 232 -13.36 -1.54 6.96
CA GLY A 232 -14.40 -1.33 5.95
C GLY A 232 -14.34 0.05 5.27
N GLY A 233 -13.12 0.61 5.13
CA GLY A 233 -12.83 1.93 4.58
C GLY A 233 -12.63 1.98 3.06
N THR A 234 -12.76 3.17 2.49
CA THR A 234 -12.62 3.39 1.04
C THR A 234 -11.20 3.83 0.70
N GLN A 235 -10.64 3.22 -0.34
CA GLN A 235 -9.28 3.40 -0.81
C GLN A 235 -9.29 4.23 -2.10
N VAL A 236 -8.80 5.47 -2.05
CA VAL A 236 -8.71 6.36 -3.22
C VAL A 236 -7.30 6.26 -3.80
N CYS A 237 -7.18 5.63 -4.96
CA CYS A 237 -5.93 5.40 -5.67
C CYS A 237 -5.49 6.66 -6.44
N LEU A 238 -4.19 6.97 -6.37
CA LEU A 238 -3.55 7.96 -7.22
C LEU A 238 -2.31 7.32 -7.84
N ARG A 239 -2.33 7.13 -9.17
CA ARG A 239 -1.15 6.70 -9.92
C ARG A 239 0.01 7.69 -9.76
N TRP A 240 -0.28 8.98 -9.95
CA TRP A 240 0.69 10.05 -9.80
C TRP A 240 0.30 10.99 -8.65
N VAL A 241 1.24 11.19 -7.73
CA VAL A 241 1.07 12.08 -6.59
C VAL A 241 1.33 13.52 -7.04
N ARG A 242 0.28 14.23 -7.43
CA ARG A 242 0.30 15.62 -7.94
C ARG A 242 -0.66 16.50 -7.14
N ALA A 243 -0.32 17.78 -6.99
CA ALA A 243 -1.08 18.73 -6.19
C ALA A 243 -2.57 18.77 -6.56
N ALA A 244 -2.90 19.11 -7.82
CA ALA A 244 -4.30 19.14 -8.29
C ALA A 244 -5.09 17.85 -8.00
N ALA A 245 -4.49 16.67 -8.27
CA ALA A 245 -5.14 15.39 -8.04
C ALA A 245 -5.39 15.10 -6.55
N ILE A 246 -4.47 15.52 -5.67
CA ILE A 246 -4.64 15.39 -4.22
C ILE A 246 -5.79 16.29 -3.74
N TYR A 247 -5.83 17.56 -4.13
CA TYR A 247 -6.90 18.49 -3.75
C TYR A 247 -8.27 18.06 -4.30
N ASP A 248 -8.35 17.62 -5.55
CA ASP A 248 -9.60 17.09 -6.12
C ASP A 248 -10.10 15.89 -5.34
N ALA A 249 -9.22 14.91 -5.05
CA ALA A 249 -9.59 13.74 -4.27
C ALA A 249 -10.06 14.11 -2.85
N MET A 250 -9.36 15.03 -2.17
CA MET A 250 -9.73 15.47 -0.82
C MET A 250 -11.12 16.12 -0.79
N ALA A 251 -11.41 17.02 -1.73
CA ALA A 251 -12.71 17.70 -1.80
C ALA A 251 -13.83 16.76 -2.25
N LYS A 252 -13.61 16.01 -3.34
CA LYS A 252 -14.63 15.17 -4.00
C LYS A 252 -14.98 13.91 -3.20
N HIS A 253 -13.99 13.26 -2.61
CA HIS A 253 -14.17 11.98 -1.93
C HIS A 253 -14.22 12.09 -0.42
N LYS A 254 -14.13 13.31 0.13
CA LYS A 254 -14.13 13.56 1.58
C LYS A 254 -13.06 12.73 2.29
N VAL A 255 -11.84 12.79 1.73
CA VAL A 255 -10.68 12.08 2.29
C VAL A 255 -10.50 12.46 3.75
N THR A 256 -10.23 11.45 4.57
CA THR A 256 -10.04 11.57 6.02
C THR A 256 -8.61 11.26 6.44
N HIS A 257 -7.90 10.42 5.67
CA HIS A 257 -6.57 9.93 6.00
C HIS A 257 -5.68 9.89 4.76
N LEU A 258 -4.39 10.14 4.94
CA LEU A 258 -3.35 9.83 3.97
C LEU A 258 -2.01 9.67 4.69
N CYS A 259 -1.12 8.86 4.11
CA CYS A 259 0.27 8.77 4.57
C CYS A 259 1.21 9.35 3.50
N GLY A 260 2.35 9.89 3.92
CA GLY A 260 3.36 10.34 2.98
C GLY A 260 4.67 10.73 3.65
N ALA A 261 5.74 10.74 2.86
CA ALA A 261 7.00 11.35 3.28
C ALA A 261 6.86 12.89 3.24
N PRO A 262 7.79 13.65 3.87
CA PRO A 262 7.76 15.12 3.86
C PRO A 262 7.63 15.76 2.48
N ILE A 263 8.13 15.11 1.42
CA ILE A 263 7.95 15.59 0.04
C ILE A 263 6.48 15.69 -0.39
N VAL A 264 5.60 14.83 0.12
CA VAL A 264 4.16 14.90 -0.16
C VAL A 264 3.55 16.14 0.49
N MET A 265 4.00 16.52 1.70
CA MET A 265 3.61 17.78 2.32
C MET A 265 4.05 18.96 1.48
N SER A 266 5.28 18.95 0.97
CA SER A 266 5.79 19.99 0.08
C SER A 266 4.95 20.12 -1.20
N ILE A 267 4.49 19.00 -1.78
CA ILE A 267 3.58 19.01 -2.94
C ILE A 267 2.25 19.67 -2.57
N ILE A 268 1.66 19.34 -1.42
CA ILE A 268 0.38 19.90 -0.96
C ILE A 268 0.49 21.40 -0.69
N LEU A 269 1.54 21.82 0.01
CA LEU A 269 1.77 23.22 0.38
C LEU A 269 2.17 24.08 -0.82
N GLY A 270 2.90 23.49 -1.77
CA GLY A 270 3.37 24.13 -3.00
C GLY A 270 2.35 24.19 -4.14
N ALA A 271 1.12 23.70 -3.93
CA ALA A 271 0.06 23.76 -4.92
C ALA A 271 -0.26 25.20 -5.35
N ALA A 272 -0.44 25.42 -6.65
CA ALA A 272 -0.87 26.70 -7.18
C ALA A 272 -2.30 27.02 -6.70
N PRO A 273 -2.68 28.31 -6.54
CA PRO A 273 -4.02 28.68 -6.05
C PRO A 273 -5.17 28.03 -6.81
N GLU A 274 -5.05 27.86 -8.13
CA GLU A 274 -6.03 27.23 -9.01
C GLU A 274 -6.12 25.70 -8.86
N GLU A 275 -5.08 25.06 -8.34
CA GLU A 275 -5.10 23.62 -8.03
C GLU A 275 -5.78 23.34 -6.69
N LYS A 276 -5.86 24.34 -5.81
CA LYS A 276 -6.44 24.19 -4.48
C LYS A 276 -7.95 24.12 -4.57
N GLN A 277 -8.51 23.11 -3.91
CA GLN A 277 -9.95 23.00 -3.67
C GLN A 277 -10.23 23.11 -2.17
N SER A 278 -11.37 23.73 -1.83
CA SER A 278 -11.84 23.83 -0.45
C SER A 278 -12.45 22.52 0.03
N PHE A 279 -12.17 22.15 1.28
CA PHE A 279 -12.78 21.03 1.98
C PHE A 279 -12.95 21.41 3.45
N ASP A 280 -13.89 20.78 4.13
CA ASP A 280 -14.34 21.14 5.48
C ASP A 280 -13.95 20.11 6.55
N GLN A 281 -13.62 18.88 6.13
CA GLN A 281 -13.19 17.84 7.03
C GLN A 281 -11.72 18.00 7.46
N LYS A 282 -11.41 17.60 8.71
CA LYS A 282 -10.04 17.48 9.20
C LYS A 282 -9.40 16.21 8.61
N ILE A 283 -8.20 16.33 8.07
CA ILE A 283 -7.50 15.21 7.42
C ILE A 283 -6.32 14.78 8.30
N LYS A 284 -6.25 13.51 8.67
CA LYS A 284 -5.09 12.96 9.39
C LYS A 284 -3.99 12.59 8.40
N PHE A 285 -2.81 13.15 8.61
CA PHE A 285 -1.62 12.89 7.79
C PHE A 285 -0.58 12.15 8.63
N MET A 286 -0.25 10.93 8.24
CA MET A 286 0.79 10.15 8.91
C MET A 286 2.09 10.29 8.13
N THR A 287 3.15 10.71 8.80
CA THR A 287 4.45 10.97 8.18
C THR A 287 5.55 10.17 8.86
N ALA A 288 6.50 9.67 8.07
CA ALA A 288 7.67 8.95 8.56
C ALA A 288 8.91 9.26 7.70
N ALA A 289 9.96 8.45 7.87
CA ALA A 289 11.28 8.53 7.24
C ALA A 289 12.15 9.69 7.70
N ALA A 290 11.63 10.92 7.73
CA ALA A 290 12.36 12.07 8.25
C ALA A 290 11.42 12.97 9.08
N PRO A 291 11.91 13.53 10.21
CA PRO A 291 11.11 14.47 10.99
C PRO A 291 10.85 15.73 10.14
N PRO A 292 9.57 16.13 9.93
CA PRO A 292 9.27 17.34 9.19
C PRO A 292 9.70 18.60 9.98
N PRO A 293 10.20 19.65 9.32
CA PRO A 293 10.47 20.93 9.97
C PRO A 293 9.23 21.52 10.63
N GLU A 294 9.39 22.25 11.73
CA GLU A 294 8.29 22.90 12.47
C GLU A 294 7.42 23.80 11.56
N ALA A 295 8.05 24.60 10.69
CA ALA A 295 7.34 25.46 9.75
C ALA A 295 6.40 24.67 8.82
N VAL A 296 6.81 23.46 8.40
CA VAL A 296 5.97 22.57 7.57
C VAL A 296 4.80 22.04 8.39
N LEU A 297 5.03 21.62 9.63
CA LEU A 297 3.95 21.16 10.54
C LEU A 297 2.90 22.24 10.79
N GLN A 298 3.32 23.48 11.03
CA GLN A 298 2.41 24.61 11.21
C GLN A 298 1.63 24.93 9.94
N ALA A 299 2.30 24.93 8.78
CA ALA A 299 1.64 25.16 7.49
C ALA A 299 0.62 24.06 7.18
N MET A 300 0.93 22.78 7.44
CA MET A 300 0.00 21.67 7.28
C MET A 300 -1.22 21.83 8.20
N LYS A 301 -1.01 22.18 9.49
CA LYS A 301 -2.10 22.47 10.44
C LYS A 301 -3.02 23.58 9.94
N ALA A 302 -2.44 24.68 9.44
CA ALA A 302 -3.19 25.79 8.87
C ALA A 302 -3.99 25.43 7.59
N ASN A 303 -3.59 24.37 6.88
CA ASN A 303 -4.30 23.85 5.70
C ASN A 303 -5.20 22.65 6.02
N GLY A 304 -5.59 22.44 7.29
CA GLY A 304 -6.60 21.46 7.68
C GLY A 304 -6.07 20.05 7.98
N PHE A 305 -4.75 19.87 8.08
CA PHE A 305 -4.14 18.56 8.35
C PHE A 305 -3.71 18.40 9.82
N ALA A 306 -4.06 17.25 10.41
CA ALA A 306 -3.45 16.78 11.65
C ALA A 306 -2.30 15.82 11.34
N VAL A 307 -1.08 16.33 11.46
CA VAL A 307 0.13 15.55 11.18
C VAL A 307 0.54 14.74 12.41
N THR A 308 0.71 13.43 12.22
CA THR A 308 1.26 12.50 13.21
C THR A 308 2.58 11.93 12.69
N HIS A 309 3.65 12.07 13.47
CA HIS A 309 4.96 11.53 13.13
C HIS A 309 5.08 10.08 13.60
N LEU A 310 5.62 9.25 12.73
CA LEU A 310 5.83 7.83 12.90
C LEU A 310 7.30 7.48 12.61
N TYR A 311 7.78 6.42 13.23
CA TYR A 311 9.07 5.81 12.90
C TYR A 311 8.90 4.31 12.71
N GLY A 312 9.65 3.75 11.76
CA GLY A 312 9.64 2.32 11.46
C GLY A 312 10.58 2.00 10.30
N LEU A 313 10.75 0.71 10.06
CA LEU A 313 11.62 0.16 9.03
C LEU A 313 10.84 -0.87 8.20
N THR A 314 11.41 -1.28 7.07
CA THR A 314 10.88 -2.42 6.31
C THR A 314 10.85 -3.65 7.20
N GLU A 315 11.89 -3.89 7.99
CA GLU A 315 12.02 -5.00 8.92
C GLU A 315 10.91 -5.06 9.99
N SER A 316 10.22 -3.94 10.24
CA SER A 316 9.16 -3.84 11.24
C SER A 316 7.75 -3.69 10.65
N PHE A 317 7.53 -4.17 9.42
CA PHE A 317 6.23 -4.05 8.72
C PHE A 317 5.82 -2.60 8.40
N GLY A 318 6.78 -1.67 8.43
CA GLY A 318 6.53 -0.23 8.37
C GLY A 318 6.59 0.42 9.76
N PRO A 319 5.74 1.43 10.05
CA PRO A 319 5.68 2.12 11.33
C PRO A 319 5.56 1.18 12.53
N ALA A 320 6.41 1.43 13.53
CA ALA A 320 6.48 0.69 14.79
C ALA A 320 6.41 1.58 16.03
N VAL A 321 6.71 2.88 15.86
CA VAL A 321 6.68 3.90 16.91
C VAL A 321 5.85 5.09 16.42
N VAL A 322 5.02 5.65 17.30
CA VAL A 322 4.14 6.79 17.03
C VAL A 322 4.36 7.90 18.05
N ASN A 323 4.40 9.14 17.57
CA ASN A 323 4.17 10.29 18.43
C ASN A 323 2.70 10.31 18.88
N GLU A 324 2.39 9.55 19.93
CA GLU A 324 1.05 9.48 20.52
C GLU A 324 0.73 10.84 21.13
N TRP A 325 -0.17 11.59 20.48
CA TRP A 325 -0.56 12.91 20.92
C TRP A 325 -1.35 12.82 22.22
N LYS A 326 -1.04 13.68 23.18
CA LYS A 326 -1.82 13.81 24.41
C LYS A 326 -2.66 15.08 24.34
N ASP A 327 -3.95 14.97 24.66
CA ASP A 327 -4.89 16.11 24.61
C ASP A 327 -4.41 17.31 25.44
N GLU A 328 -3.72 17.07 26.55
CA GLU A 328 -3.10 18.11 27.38
C GLU A 328 -2.12 19.01 26.59
N TRP A 329 -1.53 18.51 25.51
CA TRP A 329 -0.60 19.24 24.65
C TRP A 329 -1.27 20.26 23.72
N ASP A 330 -2.59 20.19 23.52
CA ASP A 330 -3.32 21.17 22.71
C ASP A 330 -3.29 22.58 23.31
N SER A 331 -3.03 22.67 24.63
CA SER A 331 -2.92 23.92 25.37
C SER A 331 -1.51 24.53 25.40
N LEU A 332 -0.51 23.85 24.82
CA LEU A 332 0.88 24.31 24.83
C LEU A 332 1.09 25.52 23.91
N ALA A 333 2.09 26.34 24.26
CA ALA A 333 2.54 27.39 23.35
C ALA A 333 3.09 26.78 22.05
N PRO A 334 2.99 27.45 20.89
CA PRO A 334 3.34 26.87 19.59
C PRO A 334 4.72 26.20 19.52
N ALA A 335 5.74 26.82 20.13
CA ALA A 335 7.10 26.29 20.17
C ALA A 335 7.21 25.01 21.03
N GLU A 336 6.43 24.91 22.10
CA GLU A 336 6.39 23.73 22.97
C GLU A 336 5.58 22.60 22.30
N GLU A 337 4.46 22.93 21.65
CA GLU A 337 3.66 22.02 20.83
C GLU A 337 4.54 21.36 19.74
N ALA A 338 5.33 22.17 19.03
CA ALA A 338 6.25 21.69 18.00
C ALA A 338 7.31 20.74 18.56
N LYS A 339 7.87 21.05 19.74
CA LYS A 339 8.83 20.18 20.43
C LYS A 339 8.21 18.85 20.86
N MET A 340 6.92 18.82 21.22
CA MET A 340 6.21 17.56 21.48
C MET A 340 6.04 16.75 20.20
N LYS A 341 5.62 17.38 19.10
CA LYS A 341 5.43 16.75 17.78
C LYS A 341 6.70 16.14 17.19
N SER A 342 7.87 16.67 17.53
CA SER A 342 9.15 16.16 17.02
C SER A 342 9.70 14.94 17.77
N ARG A 343 9.06 14.50 18.87
CA ARG A 343 9.52 13.31 19.62
C ARG A 343 9.35 12.04 18.79
N GLN A 344 10.25 11.07 18.98
CA GLN A 344 10.24 9.79 18.25
C GLN A 344 9.01 8.94 18.59
N GLY A 345 8.46 9.07 19.80
CA GLY A 345 7.18 8.51 20.17
C GLY A 345 7.25 7.30 21.11
N VAL A 346 6.19 6.50 21.13
CA VAL A 346 6.05 5.24 21.89
C VAL A 346 5.74 4.07 20.95
N PRO A 347 6.03 2.82 21.34
CA PRO A 347 5.69 1.65 20.52
C PRO A 347 4.21 1.58 20.14
N TYR A 348 3.94 1.00 18.98
CA TYR A 348 2.60 0.59 18.58
C TYR A 348 2.01 -0.42 19.57
N VAL A 349 0.69 -0.42 19.74
CA VAL A 349 -0.02 -1.24 20.74
C VAL A 349 0.30 -2.73 20.61
N THR A 350 0.51 -3.22 19.39
CA THR A 350 0.82 -4.64 19.13
C THR A 350 2.30 -5.01 19.28
N LEU A 351 3.17 -4.03 19.58
CA LEU A 351 4.62 -4.17 19.69
C LEU A 351 5.14 -3.95 21.12
N GLY A 352 4.42 -4.46 22.14
CA GLY A 352 4.73 -4.20 23.56
C GLY A 352 6.09 -4.69 24.06
N GLY A 353 6.80 -5.53 23.31
CA GLY A 353 8.17 -5.99 23.62
C GLY A 353 9.28 -5.21 22.88
N LEU A 354 8.94 -4.21 22.07
CA LEU A 354 9.91 -3.40 21.33
C LEU A 354 10.65 -2.45 22.30
N SER A 355 11.97 -2.57 22.36
CA SER A 355 12.83 -1.57 23.00
C SER A 355 13.07 -0.43 22.02
N VAL A 356 12.64 0.79 22.38
CA VAL A 356 12.80 2.03 21.60
C VAL A 356 13.95 2.85 22.14
#